data_AF-A0A2M7JVL4-F1
#
_entry.id   AF-A0A2M7JVL4-F1
#
_cell.length_a   1.000
_cell.length_b   1.000
_cell.length_c   1.000
_cell.angle_alpha   90.00
_cell.angle_beta   90.00
_cell.angle_gamma   90.00
#
_symmetry.space_group_name_H-M   'P 1'
#
loop_
_entity.id
_entity.type
_entity.pdbx_description
1 polymer ?
#
loop_
_entity_poly.entity_id
_entity_poly.type
_entity_poly.pdbx_seq_one_letter_code
_entity_poly.pdbx_strand_id
1 'polypeptide(L)' 'MINGRTELYGIIGNPIRHSLSPMIHNGAFKRLGWNAVYLAFEVKNLEEALRGIRELGV' A
#
# COMPACT_ATOMS: atom_id res chain seq x y z
N MET A 1 -9.04 -10.88 -6.13
CA MET A 1 -9.41 -10.11 -7.33
C MET A 1 -9.58 -8.67 -6.89
N ILE A 2 -8.95 -7.72 -7.57
CA ILE A 2 -9.04 -6.29 -7.23
C ILE A 2 -10.29 -5.71 -7.90
N ASN A 3 -11.01 -4.84 -7.20
CA ASN A 3 -12.20 -4.14 -7.69
C ASN A 3 -12.26 -2.71 -7.14
N GLY A 4 -13.28 -1.93 -7.53
CA GLY A 4 -13.44 -0.54 -7.09
C GLY A 4 -13.73 -0.33 -5.59
N ARG A 5 -13.81 -1.40 -4.80
CA ARG A 5 -13.96 -1.38 -3.34
C ARG A 5 -12.73 -1.94 -2.61
N THR A 6 -11.66 -2.25 -3.34
CA THR A 6 -10.43 -2.75 -2.73
C THR A 6 -9.74 -1.63 -1.97
N GLU A 7 -9.51 -1.83 -0.68
CA GLU A 7 -8.77 -0.87 0.16
C GLU A 7 -7.27 -0.96 -0.15
N LEU A 8 -6.63 0.19 -0.31
CA LEU A 8 -5.20 0.27 -0.55
C LEU A 8 -4.47 0.62 0.76
N TYR A 9 -3.47 -0.16 1.10
CA TYR A 9 -2.54 0.08 2.20
C TYR A 9 -1.12 0.15 1.66
N GLY A 10 -0.20 0.71 2.45
CA GLY A 10 1.21 0.57 2.11
C GLY A 10 2.19 1.13 3.13
N ILE A 11 3.45 0.93 2.79
CA ILE A 11 4.62 1.46 3.51
C ILE A 11 5.34 2.46 2.61
N ILE A 12 5.71 3.61 3.18
CA ILE A 12 6.48 4.65 2.49
C ILE A 12 7.92 4.61 3.00
N GLY A 13 8.90 4.68 2.10
CA GLY A 13 10.32 4.78 2.43
C GLY A 13 11.18 5.04 1.20
N ASN A 14 12.49 5.23 1.37
CA ASN A 14 13.44 5.38 0.27
C ASN A 14 14.87 5.08 0.77
N PRO A 15 15.49 3.92 0.42
CA PRO A 15 14.97 2.85 -0.43
C PRO A 15 13.93 1.99 0.31
N ILE A 16 12.98 1.38 -0.40
CA ILE A 16 11.94 0.54 0.24
C ILE A 16 11.56 -0.73 -0.52
N ARG A 17 12.02 -0.90 -1.77
CA ARG A 17 11.68 -2.06 -2.62
C ARG A 17 12.09 -3.42 -2.05
N HIS A 18 12.99 -3.45 -1.08
CA HIS A 18 13.43 -4.66 -0.38
C HIS A 18 12.47 -5.10 0.74
N SER A 19 11.48 -4.27 1.09
CA SER A 19 10.54 -4.58 2.18
C SER A 19 9.72 -5.84 1.88
N LEU A 20 9.65 -6.73 2.88
CA LEU A 20 8.78 -7.91 2.84
C LEU A 20 7.34 -7.61 3.23
N SER A 21 7.03 -6.39 3.69
CA SER A 21 5.68 -6.01 4.13
C SER A 21 4.60 -6.31 3.08
N PRO A 22 4.76 -6.01 1.77
CA PRO A 22 3.78 -6.37 0.76
C PRO A 22 3.50 -7.88 0.70
N MET A 23 4.53 -8.72 0.82
CA MET A 23 4.35 -10.18 0.80
C MET A 23 3.54 -10.64 2.03
N ILE A 24 3.89 -10.14 3.21
CA ILE A 24 3.27 -10.53 4.48
C ILE A 24 1.80 -10.07 4.53
N HIS A 25 1.54 -8.79 4.29
CA HIS A 25 0.20 -8.22 4.40
C HIS A 25 -0.76 -8.75 3.34
N ASN A 26 -0.34 -8.84 2.07
CA ASN A 26 -1.20 -9.43 1.04
C ASN A 26 -1.48 -10.92 1.29
N GLY A 27 -0.51 -11.65 1.86
CA GLY A 27 -0.71 -13.02 2.33
C GLY A 27 -1.80 -13.11 3.40
N ALA A 28 -1.76 -12.22 4.39
CA ALA A 28 -2.77 -12.13 5.44
C ALA A 28 -4.15 -11.72 4.88
N PHE A 29 -4.23 -10.69 4.03
CA PHE A 29 -5.47 -10.26 3.39
C PHE A 29 -6.12 -11.39 2.60
N LYS A 30 -5.33 -12.12 1.82
CA LYS A 30 -5.80 -13.29 1.07
C LYS A 30 -6.31 -14.39 2.01
N ARG A 31 -5.59 -14.68 3.11
CA ARG A 31 -5.96 -15.73 4.07
C ARG A 31 -7.26 -15.43 4.82
N LEU A 32 -7.52 -14.14 5.07
CA LEU A 32 -8.68 -13.64 5.80
C LEU A 32 -9.87 -13.28 4.88
N GLY A 33 -9.69 -13.31 3.56
CA GLY A 33 -10.71 -12.86 2.61
C GLY A 33 -10.96 -11.36 2.64
N TRP A 34 -10.01 -10.56 3.13
CA TRP A 34 -10.11 -9.11 3.16
C TRP A 34 -9.84 -8.53 1.76
N ASN A 35 -10.78 -7.74 1.25
CA ASN A 35 -10.65 -7.03 -0.03
C ASN A 35 -9.68 -5.84 0.08
N ALA A 36 -8.39 -6.12 0.29
CA ALA A 36 -7.35 -5.14 0.46
C ALA A 36 -6.07 -5.52 -0.29
N VAL A 37 -5.26 -4.51 -0.64
CA VAL A 37 -3.93 -4.66 -1.24
C VAL A 37 -2.92 -3.81 -0.47
N TYR A 38 -1.73 -4.36 -0.25
CA TYR A 38 -0.61 -3.67 0.41
C TYR A 38 0.56 -3.45 -0.55
N LEU A 39 1.07 -2.23 -0.68
CA LEU A 39 2.20 -1.88 -1.55
C LEU A 39 3.37 -1.20 -0.81
N ALA A 40 4.53 -1.17 -1.44
CA ALA A 40 5.68 -0.38 -1.00
C ALA A 40 5.85 0.83 -1.93
N PHE A 41 5.85 2.03 -1.36
CA PHE A 41 5.93 3.30 -2.09
C PHE A 41 7.29 3.94 -1.87
N GLU A 42 8.13 3.91 -2.91
CA GLU A 42 9.44 4.55 -2.90
C GLU A 42 9.30 6.04 -3.22
N VAL A 43 9.36 6.88 -2.18
CA VAL A 43 9.01 8.31 -2.27
C VAL A 43 10.23 9.19 -2.03
N LYS A 44 10.49 10.13 -2.94
CA LYS A 44 11.56 11.14 -2.80
C LYS A 44 11.12 12.38 -2.04
N ASN A 45 9.87 12.81 -2.22
CA ASN A 45 9.26 13.95 -1.55
C ASN A 45 8.02 13.50 -0.78
N LEU A 46 8.14 13.39 0.54
CA LEU A 46 7.07 12.88 1.39
C LEU A 46 5.85 13.81 1.41
N GLU A 47 6.05 15.13 1.38
CA GLU A 47 4.95 16.10 1.45
C GLU A 47 4.04 16.00 0.21
N GLU A 48 4.63 15.96 -0.98
CA GLU A 48 3.88 15.79 -2.23
C GLU A 48 3.14 14.45 -2.27
N ALA A 49 3.79 13.37 -1.81
CA ALA A 49 3.16 12.05 -1.76
C ALA A 49 1.97 12.03 -0.80
N LEU A 50 2.10 12.58 0.41
CA LEU A 50 1.00 12.62 1.38
C LEU A 50 -0.18 13.46 0.91
N ARG A 51 0.08 14.57 0.20
CA ARG A 51 -0.98 15.37 -0.45
C ARG A 51 -1.74 14.53 -1.47
N GLY A 52 -1.04 13.81 -2.35
CA GLY A 52 -1.67 12.94 -3.34
C GLY A 52 -2.46 11.78 -2.72
N ILE A 53 -1.89 11.11 -1.72
CA ILE A 53 -2.53 9.99 -1.00
C ILE A 53 -3.84 10.42 -0.35
N ARG A 54 -3.87 11.60 0.28
CA ARG A 54 -5.09 12.15 0.91
C ARG A 54 -6.22 12.36 -0.09
N GLU A 55 -5.94 12.88 -1.28
CA GLU A 55 -6.94 13.07 -2.33
C GLU A 55 -7.46 11.74 -2.90
N LEU A 56 -6.66 10.68 -2.85
CA LEU A 56 -7.04 9.33 -3.27
C LEU A 56 -7.89 8.58 -2.23
N GLY A 57 -8.06 9.13 -1.02
CA GLY A 57 -8.80 8.47 0.05
C GLY A 57 -8.09 7.26 0.64
N VAL A 58 -6.74 7.30 0.66
CA VAL A 58 -5.84 6.27 1.22
C VAL A 58 -5.26 6.72 2.55
#